data_AF-A0A967HRL2-F1
#
_entry.id   AF-A0A967HRL2-F1
#
_cell.length_a   1.000
_cell.length_b   1.000
_cell.length_c   1.000
_cell.angle_alpha   90.00
_cell.angle_beta   90.00
_cell.angle_gamma   90.00
#
_symmetry.space_group_name_H-M   'P 1'
#
loop_
_entity.id
_entity.type
_entity.pdbx_description
1 polymer ?
#
loop_
_entity_poly.entity_id
_entity_poly.type
_entity_poly.pdbx_seq_one_letter_code
_entity_poly.pdbx_strand_id
1 'polypeptide(L)'
;AAALFYLVYVAGIVVFAVLPGLGDGSLMRAVALGGFLGFMAYATFDLTSLALFRDVPVTMVVVDLVWGTVLTASVAAAGYGFGRWLGVG
;
A
#
# COMPACT_ATOMS: atom_id res chain seq x y z
N ALA A 1 5.03 -12.15 -14.74
CA ALA A 1 3.89 -11.44 -14.13
C ALA A 1 4.25 -10.79 -12.80
N ALA A 2 4.71 -11.55 -11.78
CA ALA A 2 4.99 -11.01 -10.44
C ALA A 2 5.98 -9.82 -10.40
N ALA A 3 7.09 -9.89 -11.14
CA ALA A 3 8.06 -8.79 -11.18
C ALA A 3 7.44 -7.46 -11.67
N LEU A 4 6.60 -7.51 -12.71
CA LEU A 4 5.92 -6.33 -13.23
C LEU A 4 4.93 -5.76 -12.21
N PHE A 5 4.17 -6.62 -11.53
CA PHE A 5 3.28 -6.20 -10.46
C PHE A 5 4.04 -5.42 -9.38
N TYR A 6 5.15 -5.97 -8.86
CA TYR A 6 5.93 -5.30 -7.82
C TYR A 6 6.52 -3.96 -8.29
N LEU A 7 7.02 -3.89 -9.52
CA LEU A 7 7.51 -2.62 -10.07
C LEU A 7 6.42 -1.55 -10.12
N VAL A 8 5.25 -1.89 -10.66
CA VAL A 8 4.12 -0.96 -10.78
C VAL A 8 3.58 -0.58 -9.40
N TYR A 9 3.45 -1.55 -8.50
CA TYR A 9 2.89 -1.32 -7.17
C TYR A 9 3.81 -0.44 -6.32
N VAL A 10 5.13 -0.70 -6.33
CA VAL A 10 6.11 0.15 -5.64
C VAL A 10 6.11 1.56 -6.23
N ALA A 11 6.05 1.71 -7.56
CA ALA A 11 5.92 3.03 -8.18
C ALA A 11 4.64 3.76 -7.71
N GLY A 12 3.51 3.04 -7.60
CA GLY A 12 2.28 3.58 -7.03
C GLY A 12 2.45 4.06 -5.59
N ILE A 13 3.10 3.27 -4.72
CA ILE A 13 3.38 3.69 -3.33
C ILE A 13 4.22 4.97 -3.32
N VAL A 14 5.24 5.05 -4.17
CA VAL A 14 6.10 6.24 -4.25
C VAL A 14 5.29 7.48 -4.68
N VAL A 15 4.53 7.37 -5.76
CA VAL A 15 3.79 8.49 -6.34
C VAL A 15 2.63 8.95 -5.46
N PHE A 16 1.85 8.02 -4.91
CA PHE A 16 0.61 8.37 -4.19
C PHE A 16 0.79 8.52 -2.68
N ALA A 17 1.85 7.99 -2.09
CA ALA A 17 2.06 8.06 -0.64
C ALA A 17 3.38 8.76 -0.25
N VAL A 18 4.51 8.33 -0.81
CA VAL A 18 5.83 8.84 -0.39
C VAL A 18 6.06 10.28 -0.83
N LEU A 19 5.89 10.60 -2.12
CA LEU A 19 6.11 11.94 -2.64
C LEU A 19 5.19 13.00 -1.99
N PRO A 20 3.88 12.77 -1.82
CA PRO A 20 3.02 13.70 -1.09
C PRO A 20 3.42 13.87 0.38
N GLY A 21 3.87 12.79 1.03
CA GLY A 21 4.37 12.87 2.40
C GLY A 21 5.64 13.70 2.52
N LEU A 22 6.59 13.50 1.60
CA LEU A 22 7.84 14.27 1.52
C LEU A 22 7.59 15.76 1.24
N GLY A 23 6.72 16.07 0.28
CA GLY A 23 6.36 17.46 -0.06
C GLY A 23 5.76 18.24 1.10
N ASP A 24 5.01 17.56 1.99
CA ASP A 24 4.43 18.15 3.19
C ASP A 24 5.32 18.01 4.44
N GLY A 25 6.47 17.35 4.34
CA GLY A 25 7.31 17.00 5.50
C GLY A 25 6.59 16.14 6.55
N SER A 26 5.57 15.38 6.15
CA SER A 26 4.67 14.65 7.05
C SER A 26 4.74 13.14 6.85
N LEU A 27 5.38 12.45 7.81
CA LEU A 27 5.38 10.99 7.87
C LEU A 27 3.96 10.43 7.99
N MET A 28 3.11 11.07 8.79
CA MET A 28 1.73 10.61 8.98
C MET A 28 0.95 10.61 7.66
N ARG A 29 1.18 11.62 6.80
CA ARG A 29 0.57 11.68 5.47
C ARG A 29 1.04 10.53 4.58
N ALA A 30 2.33 10.22 4.57
CA ALA A 30 2.87 9.07 3.83
C ALA A 30 2.25 7.75 4.32
N VAL A 31 2.17 7.55 5.64
CA VAL A 31 1.59 6.34 6.25
C VAL A 31 0.11 6.21 5.93
N ALA A 32 -0.67 7.27 6.08
CA ALA A 32 -2.11 7.26 5.85
C ALA A 32 -2.45 6.96 4.38
N LEU A 33 -1.79 7.66 3.44
CA LEU A 33 -1.99 7.43 2.01
C LEU A 33 -1.48 6.05 1.57
N GLY A 34 -0.34 5.60 2.12
CA GLY A 34 0.19 4.27 1.85
C GLY A 34 -0.72 3.16 2.35
N GLY A 35 -1.24 3.30 3.57
CA GLY A 35 -2.22 2.38 4.14
C GLY A 35 -3.51 2.34 3.32
N PHE A 36 -4.04 3.51 2.94
CA PHE A 36 -5.24 3.60 2.11
C PHE A 36 -5.05 2.96 0.72
N LEU A 37 -3.90 3.18 0.09
CA LEU A 37 -3.55 2.50 -1.17
C LEU A 37 -3.51 0.98 -1.00
N GLY A 38 -2.89 0.50 0.08
CA GLY A 38 -2.83 -0.92 0.44
C GLY A 38 -4.21 -1.54 0.65
N PHE A 39 -5.05 -0.87 1.43
CA PHE A 39 -6.44 -1.25 1.64
C PHE A 39 -7.18 -1.39 0.31
N MET A 40 -7.11 -0.39 -0.57
CA MET A 40 -7.82 -0.42 -1.86
C MET A 40 -7.33 -1.56 -2.76
N ALA A 41 -6.02 -1.80 -2.82
CA ALA A 41 -5.45 -2.87 -3.64
C ALA A 41 -5.93 -4.25 -3.17
N TYR A 42 -5.82 -4.53 -1.86
CA TYR A 42 -6.23 -5.81 -1.29
C TYR A 42 -7.76 -5.96 -1.32
N ALA A 43 -8.53 -4.92 -0.98
CA ALA A 43 -9.98 -4.94 -1.09
C ALA A 43 -10.43 -5.26 -2.53
N THR A 44 -9.81 -4.65 -3.54
CA THR A 44 -10.16 -4.92 -4.95
C THR A 44 -9.93 -6.38 -5.31
N PHE A 45 -8.79 -6.95 -4.90
CA PHE A 45 -8.47 -8.34 -5.19
C PHE A 45 -9.34 -9.33 -4.39
N ASP A 46 -9.42 -9.16 -3.07
CA ASP A 46 -10.08 -10.12 -2.18
C ASP A 46 -11.60 -10.07 -2.28
N LEU A 47 -12.21 -8.87 -2.43
CA LEU A 47 -13.66 -8.76 -2.60
C LEU A 47 -14.10 -9.27 -3.97
N THR A 48 -13.28 -9.07 -5.01
CA THR A 48 -13.53 -9.68 -6.33
C THR A 48 -13.40 -11.19 -6.25
N SER A 49 -12.38 -11.70 -5.54
CA SER A 49 -12.20 -13.14 -5.33
C SER A 49 -13.35 -13.76 -4.56
N LEU A 50 -13.87 -13.07 -3.53
CA LEU A 50 -15.05 -13.48 -2.76
C LEU A 50 -16.32 -13.54 -3.63
N ALA A 51 -16.44 -12.67 -4.64
CA ALA A 51 -17.56 -12.68 -5.58
C ALA A 51 -17.44 -13.79 -6.66
N LEU A 52 -16.22 -14.14 -7.05
CA LEU A 52 -15.95 -15.14 -8.10
C LEU A 52 -15.91 -16.58 -7.59
N PHE A 53 -15.39 -16.79 -6.38
CA PHE A 53 -15.14 -18.12 -5.82
C PHE A 53 -16.07 -18.43 -4.65
N ARG A 54 -16.61 -19.65 -4.63
CA ARG A 54 -17.69 -20.03 -3.72
C ARG A 54 -17.25 -20.29 -2.27
N ASP A 55 -16.00 -20.70 -2.05
CA ASP A 55 -15.51 -21.20 -0.76
C ASP A 55 -14.40 -20.33 -0.15
N VAL A 56 -14.39 -19.03 -0.46
CA VAL A 56 -13.41 -18.08 0.11
C VAL A 56 -13.85 -17.69 1.54
N PRO A 57 -13.03 -17.97 2.57
CA PRO A 57 -13.38 -17.58 3.94
C PRO A 57 -13.35 -16.07 4.10
N VAL A 58 -14.43 -15.47 4.59
CA VAL A 58 -14.49 -14.02 4.86
C VAL A 58 -13.43 -13.59 5.89
N THR A 59 -13.07 -14.48 6.81
CA THR A 59 -11.99 -14.25 7.77
C THR A 59 -10.64 -14.06 7.09
N MET A 60 -10.35 -14.84 6.04
CA MET A 60 -9.12 -14.69 5.25
C MET A 60 -9.09 -13.33 4.57
N VAL A 61 -10.20 -12.95 3.91
CA VAL A 61 -10.36 -11.62 3.28
C VAL A 61 -10.06 -10.51 4.29
N VAL A 62 -10.71 -10.52 5.46
CA VAL A 62 -10.48 -9.47 6.47
C VAL A 62 -9.02 -9.41 6.93
N VAL A 63 -8.39 -10.56 7.15
CA VAL A 63 -6.96 -10.62 7.53
C VAL A 63 -6.08 -10.05 6.43
N ASP A 64 -6.36 -10.39 5.17
CA ASP A 64 -5.59 -9.92 4.02
C ASP A 64 -5.75 -8.41 3.78
N LEU A 65 -6.94 -7.85 3.97
CA LEU A 65 -7.14 -6.39 3.93
C LEU A 65 -6.33 -5.67 5.02
N VAL A 66 -6.34 -6.19 6.25
CA VAL A 66 -5.57 -5.61 7.36
C VAL A 66 -4.08 -5.72 7.06
N TRP A 67 -3.63 -6.89 6.61
CA TRP A 67 -2.24 -7.13 6.26
C TRP A 67 -1.76 -6.22 5.13
N GLY A 68 -2.51 -6.12 4.04
CA GLY A 68 -2.21 -5.25 2.90
C GLY A 68 -2.12 -3.78 3.27
N THR A 69 -3.03 -3.32 4.13
CA THR A 69 -3.02 -1.96 4.68
C THR A 69 -1.74 -1.70 5.49
N VAL A 70 -1.44 -2.57 6.47
CA VAL A 70 -0.29 -2.41 7.37
C VAL A 70 1.04 -2.52 6.61
N LEU A 71 1.16 -3.48 5.70
CA LEU A 71 2.36 -3.69 4.90
C LEU A 71 2.62 -2.48 4.00
N THR A 72 1.61 -1.99 3.28
CA THR A 72 1.78 -0.86 2.36
C THR A 72 2.07 0.43 3.12
N ALA A 73 1.41 0.66 4.26
CA ALA A 73 1.74 1.76 5.18
C ALA A 73 3.20 1.71 5.68
N SER A 74 3.68 0.52 6.05
CA SER A 74 5.06 0.31 6.52
C SER A 74 6.08 0.57 5.41
N VAL A 75 5.80 0.13 4.19
CA VAL A 75 6.63 0.41 3.01
C VAL A 75 6.64 1.90 2.69
N ALA A 76 5.49 2.59 2.77
CA ALA A 76 5.43 4.03 2.58
C ALA A 76 6.23 4.79 3.65
N ALA A 77 6.18 4.37 4.92
CA ALA A 77 6.99 4.93 6.00
C ALA A 77 8.50 4.77 5.73
N ALA A 78 8.91 3.57 5.33
CA ALA A 78 10.30 3.28 4.98
C ALA A 78 10.75 4.11 3.76
N GLY A 79 9.92 4.20 2.72
CA GLY A 79 10.17 5.01 1.53
C GLY A 79 10.30 6.49 1.85
N TYR A 80 9.45 7.03 2.74
CA TYR A 80 9.58 8.39 3.25
C TYR A 80 10.90 8.61 3.99
N GLY A 81 11.28 7.70 4.89
CA GLY A 81 12.55 7.76 5.60
C GLY A 81 13.75 7.76 4.66
N PHE A 82 13.71 6.90 3.64
CA PHE A 82 14.75 6.81 2.62
C PHE A 82 14.82 8.07 1.73
N GLY A 83 13.66 8.60 1.30
CA GLY A 83 13.58 9.84 0.53
C GLY A 83 14.17 11.03 1.29
N ARG A 84 13.85 11.15 2.59
CA ARG A 84 14.46 12.18 3.44
C ARG A 84 15.97 12.04 3.58
N TRP A 85 16.48 10.81 3.70
CA TRP A 85 17.91 10.55 3.78
C TRP A 85 18.65 10.96 2.49
N LEU A 86 18.02 10.77 1.33
CA LEU A 86 18.53 11.22 0.03
C LEU A 86 18.43 12.74 -0.20
N GLY A 87 17.86 13.50 0.74
CA GLY A 87 17.60 14.93 0.55
C GLY A 87 16.48 15.22 -0.46
N VAL A 88 15.63 14.23 -0.74
CA VAL A 88 14.42 14.41 -1.56
C VAL A 88 13.34 14.91 -0.61
N GLY A 89 13.13 16.22 -0.57
CA GLY A 89 12.16 16.88 0.34
C GLY A 89 12.57 18.30 0.66
#